data_AF-A0A946I5G7-F1
#
_entry.id   AF-A0A946I5G7-F1
#
_cell.length_a   1.000
_cell.length_b   1.000
_cell.length_c   1.000
_cell.angle_alpha   90.00
_cell.angle_beta   90.00
_cell.angle_gamma   90.00
#
_symmetry.space_group_name_H-M   'P 1'
#
loop_
_entity.id
_entity.type
_entity.pdbx_description
1 polymer ?
#
loop_
_entity_poly.entity_id
_entity_poly.type
_entity_poly.pdbx_seq_one_letter_code
_entity_poly.pdbx_strand_id
1 'polypeptide(L)'
;MAFDIEMIKKVYEKYPEAVEAARKATGKPLTLSEKILYTHLWDGNADTAFTRGEDYVDFAPDRVAMQDATAQMALLQFMQAGKDKVAVPSTAHADHLILAKLGADKDLQESLNINNEVF
;
A
#
# COMPACT_ATOMS: atom_id res chain seq x y z
N MET A 1 -8.71 -15.05 -12.26
CA MET A 1 -7.25 -14.83 -12.32
C MET A 1 -6.91 -13.80 -11.25
N ALA A 2 -5.87 -14.01 -10.46
CA ALA A 2 -5.50 -13.04 -9.41
C ALA A 2 -5.10 -11.70 -10.05
N PHE A 3 -5.59 -10.59 -9.49
CA PHE A 3 -5.19 -9.24 -9.90
C PHE A 3 -3.69 -9.06 -9.63
N ASP A 4 -2.98 -8.33 -10.50
CA ASP A 4 -1.53 -8.07 -10.40
C ASP A 4 -0.63 -9.33 -10.31
N ILE A 5 -1.03 -10.45 -10.91
CA ILE A 5 -0.31 -11.74 -10.81
C ILE A 5 1.18 -11.65 -11.22
N GLU A 6 1.51 -10.84 -12.22
CA GLU A 6 2.89 -10.67 -12.68
C GLU A 6 3.76 -9.90 -11.67
N MET A 7 3.18 -8.95 -10.93
CA MET A 7 3.87 -8.28 -9.83
C MET A 7 4.14 -9.28 -8.69
N ILE A 8 3.13 -10.06 -8.32
CA ILE A 8 3.23 -11.08 -7.25
C ILE A 8 4.34 -12.10 -7.57
N LYS A 9 4.39 -12.60 -8.81
CA LYS A 9 5.46 -13.51 -9.25
C LYS A 9 6.83 -12.90 -9.10
N LYS A 10 7.04 -11.66 -9.59
CA LYS A 10 8.32 -10.95 -9.46
C LYS A 10 8.76 -10.81 -8.00
N VAL A 11 7.83 -10.50 -7.09
CA VAL A 11 8.14 -10.41 -5.66
C VAL A 11 8.62 -11.75 -5.09
N TYR A 12 7.93 -12.85 -5.42
CA TYR A 12 8.31 -14.17 -4.94
C TYR A 12 9.56 -14.74 -5.63
N GLU A 13 9.86 -14.33 -6.86
CA GLU A 13 11.11 -14.67 -7.55
C GLU A 13 12.33 -14.05 -6.85
N LYS A 14 12.25 -12.78 -6.41
CA LYS A 14 13.34 -12.11 -5.66
C LYS A 14 13.44 -12.53 -4.19
N TYR A 15 12.37 -13.08 -3.62
CA TYR A 15 12.23 -13.31 -2.18
C TYR A 15 13.34 -14.15 -1.55
N PRO A 16 13.79 -15.28 -2.15
CA PRO A 16 14.85 -16.09 -1.56
C PRO A 16 16.18 -15.34 -1.45
N GLU A 17 16.55 -14.58 -2.48
CA GLU A 17 17.80 -13.82 -2.52
C GLU A 17 17.78 -12.69 -1.48
N ALA A 18 16.70 -11.90 -1.45
CA ALA A 18 16.56 -10.77 -0.53
C ALA A 18 16.57 -11.22 0.95
N VAL A 19 15.91 -12.33 1.27
CA VAL A 19 15.91 -12.89 2.63
C VAL A 19 17.29 -13.37 3.06
N GLU A 20 18.07 -13.97 2.15
CA GLU A 20 19.42 -14.39 2.47
C GLU A 20 20.39 -13.21 2.63
N ALA A 21 20.25 -12.17 1.82
CA ALA A 21 20.98 -10.91 2.02
C ALA A 21 20.69 -10.30 3.40
N ALA A 22 19.40 -10.16 3.75
CA ALA A 22 18.98 -9.62 5.03
C ALA A 22 19.45 -10.49 6.23
N ARG A 23 19.47 -11.82 6.08
CA ARG A 23 19.98 -12.71 7.12
C ARG A 23 21.48 -12.50 7.35
N LYS A 24 22.26 -12.30 6.28
CA LYS A 24 23.69 -11.98 6.36
C LYS A 24 23.92 -10.63 7.02
N ALA A 25 23.16 -9.61 6.61
CA ALA A 25 23.28 -8.25 7.15
C ALA A 25 22.94 -8.19 8.65
N THR A 26 21.91 -8.93 9.08
CA THR A 26 21.42 -8.91 10.48
C THR A 26 22.09 -9.94 11.39
N GLY A 27 22.70 -10.99 10.84
CA GLY A 27 23.39 -12.03 11.61
C GLY A 27 22.46 -12.91 12.46
N LYS A 28 21.15 -12.93 12.19
CA LYS A 28 20.15 -13.64 13.00
C LYS A 28 19.02 -14.24 12.15
N PRO A 29 18.23 -15.20 12.69
CA PRO A 29 16.97 -15.59 12.09
C PRO A 29 16.00 -14.40 11.99
N LEU A 30 15.29 -14.29 10.86
CA LEU A 30 14.33 -13.23 10.59
C LEU A 30 12.90 -13.66 10.92
N THR A 31 12.12 -12.73 11.50
CA THR A 31 10.66 -12.87 11.61
C THR A 31 10.00 -12.75 10.23
N LEU A 32 8.71 -13.12 10.12
CA LEU A 32 7.97 -12.93 8.87
C LEU A 32 7.92 -11.46 8.44
N SER A 33 7.63 -10.56 9.37
CA SER A 33 7.59 -9.11 9.10
C SER A 33 8.95 -8.58 8.64
N GLU A 34 10.05 -9.03 9.26
CA GLU A 34 11.39 -8.68 8.79
C GLU A 34 11.62 -9.16 7.36
N LYS A 35 11.30 -10.42 7.04
CA LYS A 35 11.46 -10.93 5.67
C LYS A 35 10.66 -10.12 4.65
N ILE A 36 9.41 -9.77 4.97
CA ILE A 36 8.56 -8.96 4.09
C ILE A 36 9.19 -7.58 3.91
N LEU A 37 9.52 -6.87 4.98
CA LEU A 37 10.07 -5.52 4.92
C LEU A 37 11.42 -5.49 4.18
N TYR A 38 12.34 -6.39 4.50
CA TYR A 38 13.65 -6.48 3.84
C TYR A 38 13.54 -6.87 2.35
N THR A 39 12.51 -7.61 1.94
CA THR A 39 12.27 -7.91 0.52
C THR A 39 11.71 -6.71 -0.27
N HIS A 40 11.21 -5.69 0.42
CA HIS A 40 10.61 -4.49 -0.17
C HIS A 40 11.45 -3.23 0.10
N LEU A 41 12.75 -3.35 0.32
CA LEU A 41 13.62 -2.17 0.34
C LEU A 41 13.67 -1.49 -1.03
N TRP A 42 13.77 -0.17 -1.03
CA TRP A 42 13.86 0.63 -2.25
C TRP A 42 15.16 0.38 -3.02
N ASP A 43 16.30 0.34 -2.32
CA ASP A 43 17.64 0.20 -2.90
C ASP A 43 18.05 -1.26 -3.21
N GLY A 44 17.11 -2.20 -3.17
CA GLY A 44 17.34 -3.60 -3.49
C GLY A 44 17.67 -4.46 -2.26
N ASN A 45 18.76 -5.23 -2.32
CA ASN A 45 19.12 -6.14 -1.23
C ASN A 45 19.73 -5.39 -0.05
N ALA A 46 19.51 -5.90 1.16
CA ALA A 46 20.01 -5.28 2.39
C ALA A 46 21.53 -5.47 2.55
N ASP A 47 22.26 -4.36 2.66
CA ASP A 47 23.69 -4.35 2.97
C ASP A 47 23.97 -4.12 4.47
N THR A 48 23.02 -3.55 5.19
CA THR A 48 23.11 -3.23 6.62
C THR A 48 21.88 -3.71 7.39
N ALA A 49 22.04 -3.91 8.69
CA ALA A 49 20.92 -4.17 9.59
C ALA A 49 20.25 -2.87 10.01
N PHE A 50 18.92 -2.82 9.97
CA PHE A 50 18.12 -1.73 10.52
C PHE A 50 17.69 -2.01 11.96
N THR A 51 17.79 -0.99 12.80
CA THR A 51 17.44 -0.99 14.22
C THR A 51 15.97 -0.68 14.40
N ARG A 52 15.27 -1.58 15.10
CA ARG A 52 13.81 -1.49 15.30
C ARG A 52 13.46 -0.29 16.17
N GLY A 53 12.53 0.53 15.70
CA GLY A 53 12.05 1.69 16.45
C GLY A 53 13.00 2.90 16.42
N GLU A 54 14.10 2.79 15.68
CA GLU A 54 15.11 3.86 15.56
C GLU A 54 15.32 4.26 14.11
N ASP A 55 15.60 3.29 13.23
CA ASP A 55 15.93 3.59 11.85
C ASP A 55 14.69 3.84 10.99
N TYR A 56 14.76 4.90 10.18
CA TYR A 56 13.84 5.14 9.08
C TYR A 56 14.33 4.36 7.86
N VAL A 57 13.42 3.64 7.20
CA VAL A 57 13.77 2.74 6.09
C VAL A 57 12.89 3.05 4.90
N ASP A 58 13.53 3.23 3.74
CA ASP A 58 12.84 3.45 2.48
C ASP A 58 12.37 2.12 1.90
N PHE A 59 11.05 1.95 1.87
CA PHE A 59 10.39 0.79 1.28
C PHE A 59 9.79 1.13 -0.09
N ALA A 60 9.60 0.10 -0.89
CA ALA A 60 8.87 0.12 -2.15
C ALA A 60 7.53 -0.64 -1.98
N PRO A 61 6.45 0.01 -1.51
CA PRO A 61 5.14 -0.63 -1.43
C PRO A 61 4.64 -1.06 -2.81
N ASP A 62 4.08 -2.25 -2.88
CA ASP A 62 3.55 -2.81 -4.13
C ASP A 62 2.25 -2.13 -4.60
N ARG A 63 1.48 -1.55 -3.67
CA ARG A 63 0.18 -0.92 -3.97
C ARG A 63 -0.24 0.10 -2.93
N VAL A 64 -1.18 0.96 -3.32
CA VAL A 64 -1.82 1.94 -2.43
C VAL A 64 -3.32 1.69 -2.38
N ALA A 65 -3.91 1.71 -1.19
CA ALA A 65 -5.35 1.70 -1.00
C ALA A 65 -5.74 2.89 -0.14
N MET A 66 -6.80 3.58 -0.55
CA MET A 66 -7.36 4.74 0.15
C MET A 66 -8.85 4.50 0.37
N GLN A 67 -9.40 5.16 1.38
CA GLN A 67 -10.85 5.23 1.62
C GLN A 67 -11.35 6.65 1.34
N ASP A 68 -12.61 6.81 0.95
CA ASP A 68 -13.21 8.09 0.48
C ASP A 68 -12.99 9.28 1.44
N ALA A 69 -13.00 9.07 2.75
CA ALA A 69 -12.74 10.12 3.74
C ALA A 69 -11.27 10.64 3.76
N THR A 70 -10.31 9.88 3.22
CA THR A 70 -8.88 10.27 3.13
C THR A 70 -8.38 10.39 1.69
N ALA A 71 -9.02 9.70 0.75
CA ALA A 71 -8.67 9.68 -0.65
C ALA A 71 -8.78 11.06 -1.28
N GLN A 72 -9.78 11.86 -0.89
CA GLN A 72 -9.99 13.22 -1.43
C GLN A 72 -8.72 14.07 -1.26
N MET A 73 -8.19 14.18 -0.04
CA MET A 73 -7.01 15.00 0.23
C MET A 73 -5.72 14.39 -0.34
N ALA A 74 -5.63 13.06 -0.38
CA ALA A 74 -4.51 12.38 -1.03
C ALA A 74 -4.47 12.65 -2.54
N LEU A 75 -5.63 12.61 -3.20
CA LEU A 75 -5.77 12.88 -4.63
C LEU A 75 -5.51 14.36 -4.97
N LEU A 76 -5.99 15.30 -4.15
CA LEU A 76 -5.69 16.73 -4.32
C LEU A 76 -4.18 17.01 -4.25
N GLN A 77 -3.50 16.43 -3.27
CA GLN A 77 -2.03 16.55 -3.16
C GLN A 77 -1.33 15.86 -4.33
N PHE A 78 -1.83 14.72 -4.80
CA PHE A 78 -1.31 14.04 -5.97
C PHE A 78 -1.44 14.91 -7.25
N MET A 79 -2.57 15.57 -7.44
CA MET A 79 -2.79 16.54 -8.52
C MET A 79 -1.81 17.72 -8.41
N GLN A 80 -1.59 18.24 -7.21
CA GLN A 80 -0.64 19.34 -6.97
C GLN A 80 0.82 18.93 -7.23
N ALA A 81 1.15 17.65 -7.05
CA ALA A 81 2.47 17.11 -7.35
C ALA A 81 2.80 17.10 -8.86
N GLY A 82 1.83 17.38 -9.74
CA GLY A 82 2.05 17.48 -11.17
C GLY A 82 2.44 16.16 -11.84
N LYS A 83 2.00 15.02 -11.28
CA LYS A 83 2.24 13.68 -11.83
C LYS A 83 1.09 13.28 -12.75
N ASP A 84 1.41 12.81 -13.96
CA ASP A 84 0.39 12.40 -14.93
C ASP A 84 -0.36 11.11 -14.56
N LYS A 85 0.28 10.23 -13.77
CA LYS A 85 -0.28 8.94 -13.34
C LYS A 85 0.38 8.39 -12.09
N VAL A 86 -0.34 7.54 -11.37
CA VAL A 86 0.18 6.80 -10.21
C VAL A 86 1.31 5.85 -10.60
N ALA A 87 2.26 5.65 -9.70
CA ALA A 87 3.44 4.80 -9.92
C ALA A 87 3.17 3.30 -9.68
N VAL A 88 2.20 2.98 -8.82
CA VAL A 88 1.83 1.62 -8.45
C VAL A 88 0.30 1.47 -8.50
N PRO A 89 -0.24 0.23 -8.63
CA PRO A 89 -1.67 -0.02 -8.56
C PRO A 89 -2.29 0.66 -7.33
N SER A 90 -3.31 1.48 -7.59
CA SER A 90 -3.93 2.32 -6.57
C SER A 90 -5.45 2.21 -6.64
N THR A 91 -6.12 2.08 -5.50
CA THR A 91 -7.59 1.99 -5.41
C THR A 91 -8.13 2.95 -4.35
N ALA A 92 -9.23 3.63 -4.64
CA ALA A 92 -10.03 4.34 -3.65
C ALA A 92 -11.33 3.56 -3.41
N HIS A 93 -11.74 3.42 -2.15
CA HIS A 93 -12.95 2.70 -1.75
C HIS A 93 -13.95 3.69 -1.14
N ALA A 94 -15.19 3.67 -1.62
CA ALA A 94 -16.28 4.53 -1.13
C ALA A 94 -17.07 3.80 -0.05
N ASP A 95 -16.62 3.94 1.20
CA ASP A 95 -17.12 3.16 2.33
C ASP A 95 -17.36 3.96 3.62
N HIS A 96 -16.79 5.17 3.79
CA HIS A 96 -16.95 5.95 5.03
C HIS A 96 -18.06 7.00 4.97
N LEU A 97 -18.49 7.43 3.78
CA LEU A 97 -19.50 8.49 3.64
C LEU A 97 -20.95 7.99 3.56
N ILE A 98 -21.19 6.72 3.87
CA ILE A 98 -22.54 6.13 3.93
C ILE A 98 -23.08 6.18 5.36
N LEU A 99 -24.09 7.02 5.59
CA LEU A 99 -24.72 7.16 6.91
C LEU A 99 -25.81 6.11 7.13
N ALA A 100 -25.64 5.27 8.13
CA ALA A 100 -26.68 4.32 8.55
C ALA A 100 -27.86 5.04 9.24
N LYS A 101 -29.07 4.95 8.66
CA LYS A 101 -30.27 5.63 9.17
C LYS A 101 -31.58 4.87 8.92
N LEU A 102 -31.85 4.45 7.69
CA LEU A 102 -33.13 3.85 7.26
C LEU A 102 -32.99 2.41 6.78
N GLY A 103 -31.78 1.93 6.51
CA GLY A 103 -31.46 0.60 5.99
C GLY A 103 -30.67 0.67 4.68
N ALA A 104 -29.94 -0.42 4.37
CA ALA A 104 -28.89 -0.47 3.36
C ALA A 104 -29.24 0.19 2.01
N ASP A 105 -30.31 -0.23 1.34
CA ASP A 105 -30.65 0.27 0.01
C ASP A 105 -30.99 1.77 0.01
N LYS A 106 -31.75 2.21 1.02
CA LYS A 106 -32.17 3.61 1.16
C LYS A 106 -31.00 4.50 1.54
N ASP A 107 -30.17 4.05 2.46
CA ASP A 107 -29.02 4.79 2.95
C ASP A 107 -27.93 4.89 1.87
N LEU A 108 -27.71 3.83 1.08
CA LEU A 108 -26.80 3.87 -0.07
C LEU A 108 -27.31 4.84 -1.13
N GLN A 109 -28.59 4.78 -1.51
CA GLN A 109 -29.14 5.70 -2.50
C GLN A 109 -29.06 7.15 -2.04
N GLU A 110 -29.36 7.42 -0.77
CA GLU A 110 -29.24 8.77 -0.20
C GLU A 110 -27.80 9.25 -0.20
N SER A 111 -26.85 8.37 0.17
CA SER A 111 -25.42 8.71 0.17
C SER A 111 -24.89 8.99 -1.23
N LEU A 112 -25.37 8.26 -2.25
CA LEU A 112 -25.09 8.53 -3.66
C LEU A 112 -25.57 9.92 -4.10
N ASN A 113 -26.71 10.38 -3.57
CA ASN A 113 -27.25 11.69 -3.88
C ASN A 113 -26.50 12.82 -3.15
N ILE A 114 -26.24 12.65 -1.85
CA ILE A 114 -25.62 13.67 -1.00
C ILE A 114 -24.13 13.86 -1.32
N ASN A 115 -23.41 12.76 -1.58
CA ASN A 115 -21.96 12.77 -1.79
C ASN A 115 -21.58 12.60 -3.26
N ASN A 116 -22.46 12.99 -4.19
CA ASN A 116 -22.28 12.79 -5.64
C ASN A 116 -21.04 13.47 -6.24
N GLU A 117 -20.46 14.46 -5.57
CA GLU A 117 -19.22 15.13 -5.99
C GLU A 117 -17.98 14.27 -5.67
N VAL A 118 -18.09 13.42 -4.64
CA VAL A 118 -17.01 12.55 -4.17
C VAL A 118 -17.10 11.15 -4.82
N PHE A 119 -18.32 10.66 -5.02
CA PHE A 119 -18.60 9.33 -5.57
C PHE A 119 -18.57 9.26 -7.10
#